data_AF-A0A179HZM7-F1
#
_entry.id   AF-A0A179HZM7-F1
#
_cell.length_a   1.000
_cell.length_b   1.000
_cell.length_c   1.000
_cell.angle_alpha   90.00
_cell.angle_beta   90.00
_cell.angle_gamma   90.00
#
_symmetry.space_group_name_H-M   'P 1'
#
loop_
_entity.id
_entity.type
_entity.pdbx_description
1 polymer ?
#
loop_
_entity_poly.entity_id
_entity_poly.type
_entity_poly.pdbx_seq_one_letter_code
_entity_poly.pdbx_strand_id
1 'polypeptide(L)'
;MSASNQPGSEAQDDEDDYMNMTFEDAQAPKETSLQRTQRLKKEARARGLGIAPDAKAPKLDPDEYRERVRKEREDARLEQQFFAAQRLAERMDDERSDEVGAKADADDEDSGAEAGSKKREASNSSRPLKSVSILYRGLVRHREEKERDRRMRHDLEQSLSRLPTYEEEDDDPDYKTALGKAGTVYTTAEDLDEEDPEQDEFDALDVRERLERLLKHLREQHRYCFWCKMAYPDAEMDGCPGLTEEEHD
;
A
#
# COMPACT_ATOMS: atom_id res chain seq x y z
N MET A 1 76.28 -17.32 27.40
CA MET A 1 76.20 -17.91 26.05
C MET A 1 74.78 -17.78 25.57
N SER A 2 74.61 -17.14 24.41
CA SER A 2 73.49 -17.24 23.46
C SER A 2 72.08 -16.79 23.87
N ALA A 3 71.46 -16.11 22.90
CA ALA A 3 70.18 -15.41 22.92
C ALA A 3 69.00 -16.27 22.43
N SER A 4 67.84 -15.62 22.25
CA SER A 4 66.58 -16.01 21.56
C SER A 4 65.55 -16.75 22.42
N ASN A 5 64.22 -16.56 22.36
CA ASN A 5 63.33 -15.84 21.44
C ASN A 5 61.93 -15.72 22.14
N GLN A 6 61.15 -14.66 21.92
CA GLN A 6 59.67 -14.65 22.04
C GLN A 6 59.08 -14.95 20.63
N PRO A 7 57.75 -15.10 20.40
CA PRO A 7 56.58 -15.45 21.23
C PRO A 7 55.70 -16.57 20.58
N GLY A 8 54.63 -17.03 21.25
CA GLY A 8 53.64 -17.95 20.65
C GLY A 8 52.26 -17.78 21.28
N SER A 9 51.33 -17.26 20.47
CA SER A 9 49.89 -17.09 20.68
C SER A 9 49.13 -18.41 20.59
N GLU A 10 48.01 -18.52 21.33
CA GLU A 10 46.76 -19.29 21.07
C GLU A 10 46.13 -19.50 22.47
N ALA A 11 45.12 -18.77 22.94
CA ALA A 11 43.76 -18.59 22.42
C ALA A 11 43.09 -19.92 22.09
N GLN A 12 42.68 -20.67 23.13
CA GLN A 12 41.60 -21.66 23.14
C GLN A 12 41.55 -22.31 24.52
N ASP A 13 40.63 -21.88 25.39
CA ASP A 13 40.07 -22.75 26.44
C ASP A 13 38.69 -22.28 26.93
N ASP A 14 37.96 -21.51 26.12
CA ASP A 14 36.53 -21.19 26.34
C ASP A 14 35.61 -22.22 25.66
N GLU A 15 36.16 -23.31 25.10
CA GLU A 15 35.40 -24.38 24.41
C GLU A 15 34.94 -25.50 25.35
N ASP A 16 35.44 -25.58 26.59
CA ASP A 16 35.07 -26.60 27.57
C ASP A 16 33.69 -26.37 28.24
N ASP A 17 33.12 -25.17 28.12
CA ASP A 17 31.75 -24.85 28.58
C ASP A 17 30.68 -25.19 27.53
N TYR A 18 31.09 -25.53 26.30
CA TYR A 18 30.21 -25.98 25.22
C TYR A 18 30.19 -27.52 25.13
N MET A 19 30.06 -28.22 26.25
CA MET A 19 29.60 -29.62 26.31
C MET A 19 29.39 -30.10 27.75
N ASN A 20 29.79 -29.32 28.76
CA ASN A 20 29.61 -29.70 30.16
C ASN A 20 28.32 -29.16 30.77
N MET A 21 27.16 -29.46 30.17
CA MET A 21 25.91 -29.53 30.93
C MET A 21 25.91 -30.84 31.74
N THR A 22 26.73 -30.90 32.79
CA THR A 22 26.55 -31.91 33.84
C THR A 22 25.24 -31.64 34.52
N PHE A 23 24.21 -32.38 34.10
CA PHE A 23 23.05 -32.61 34.93
C PHE A 23 23.56 -33.37 36.16
N GLU A 24 23.85 -32.66 37.24
CA GLU A 24 23.65 -33.27 38.56
C GLU A 24 22.16 -33.59 38.62
N ASP A 25 21.80 -34.76 38.10
CA ASP A 25 20.53 -35.41 38.33
C ASP A 25 20.48 -35.76 39.82
N ALA A 26 20.28 -34.73 40.65
CA ALA A 26 19.60 -34.88 41.91
C ALA A 26 18.26 -35.51 41.55
N GLN A 27 18.21 -36.85 41.60
CA GLN A 27 17.06 -37.63 41.17
C GLN A 27 15.83 -37.02 41.81
N ALA A 28 15.05 -36.29 41.01
CA ALA A 28 13.79 -35.75 41.47
C ALA A 28 13.02 -36.95 42.04
N PRO A 29 12.43 -36.83 43.25
CA PRO A 29 11.75 -37.96 43.87
C PRO A 29 10.78 -38.54 42.83
N LYS A 30 10.81 -39.87 42.66
CA LYS A 30 9.96 -40.58 41.68
C LYS A 30 8.50 -40.36 42.04
N GLU A 31 7.95 -39.25 41.57
CA GLU A 31 6.56 -38.90 41.79
C GLU A 31 5.70 -39.94 41.09
N THR A 32 4.72 -40.45 41.82
CA THR A 32 3.67 -41.24 41.21
C THR A 32 2.92 -40.38 40.18
N SER A 33 2.33 -40.99 39.16
CA SER A 33 1.56 -40.29 38.12
C SER A 33 0.47 -39.37 38.70
N LEU A 34 -0.10 -39.75 39.86
CA LEU A 34 -1.08 -38.95 40.59
C LEU A 34 -0.48 -37.70 41.25
N GLN A 35 0.74 -37.77 41.76
CA GLN A 35 1.43 -36.61 42.34
C GLN A 35 1.87 -35.62 41.25
N ARG A 36 2.35 -36.14 40.12
CA ARG A 36 2.77 -35.31 38.97
C ARG A 36 1.59 -34.54 38.37
N THR A 37 0.43 -35.19 38.24
CA THR A 37 -0.80 -34.53 37.76
C THR A 37 -1.33 -33.49 38.75
N GLN A 38 -1.26 -33.75 40.05
CA GLN A 38 -1.64 -32.77 41.08
C GLN A 38 -0.71 -31.54 41.08
N ARG A 39 0.59 -31.73 40.90
CA ARG A 39 1.57 -30.64 40.81
C ARG A 39 1.31 -29.77 39.58
N LEU A 40 1.18 -30.38 38.40
CA LEU A 40 0.84 -29.68 37.17
C LEU A 40 -0.50 -28.94 37.29
N LYS A 41 -1.51 -29.53 37.94
CA LYS A 41 -2.80 -28.88 38.19
C LYS A 41 -2.68 -27.67 39.14
N LYS A 42 -1.80 -27.75 40.15
CA LYS A 42 -1.54 -26.65 41.09
C LYS A 42 -0.74 -25.53 40.43
N GLU A 43 0.25 -25.86 39.62
CA GLU A 43 1.05 -24.90 38.84
C GLU A 43 0.22 -24.21 37.76
N ALA A 44 -0.64 -24.96 37.04
CA ALA A 44 -1.57 -24.38 36.07
C ALA A 44 -2.59 -23.45 36.75
N ARG A 45 -3.08 -23.81 37.95
CA ARG A 45 -3.96 -22.95 38.74
C ARG A 45 -3.23 -21.69 39.22
N ALA A 46 -1.97 -21.81 39.68
CA ALA A 46 -1.17 -20.67 40.11
C ALA A 46 -0.84 -19.72 38.93
N ARG A 47 -0.51 -20.27 37.75
CA ARG A 47 -0.31 -19.48 36.52
C ARG A 47 -1.61 -18.86 36.00
N GLY A 48 -2.73 -19.56 36.11
CA GLY A 48 -4.06 -19.05 35.74
C GLY A 48 -4.63 -17.99 36.69
N LEU A 49 -4.08 -17.86 37.91
CA LEU A 49 -4.44 -16.81 38.88
C LEU A 49 -3.66 -15.51 38.68
N GLY A 50 -2.64 -15.48 37.80
CA GLY A 50 -1.87 -14.29 37.45
C GLY A 50 -2.53 -13.39 36.39
N ILE A 51 -3.64 -13.83 35.81
CA ILE A 51 -4.46 -13.03 34.89
C ILE A 51 -5.65 -12.56 35.72
N ALA A 52 -5.59 -11.33 36.23
CA ALA A 52 -6.72 -10.71 36.91
C ALA A 52 -7.98 -10.83 36.02
N PRO A 53 -9.16 -11.18 36.58
CA PRO A 53 -10.39 -11.31 35.80
C PRO A 53 -10.85 -10.00 35.15
N ASP A 54 -10.24 -8.88 35.55
CA ASP A 54 -10.47 -7.52 35.02
C ASP A 54 -9.59 -7.20 33.80
N ALA A 55 -8.72 -8.11 33.37
CA ALA A 55 -8.01 -8.03 32.09
C ALA A 55 -8.83 -8.60 30.92
N LYS A 56 -10.09 -8.99 31.15
CA LYS A 56 -11.03 -9.34 30.08
C LYS A 56 -11.41 -8.05 29.37
N ALA A 57 -11.30 -8.07 28.04
CA ALA A 57 -11.67 -6.95 27.16
C ALA A 57 -12.92 -6.25 27.70
N PRO A 58 -12.90 -4.90 27.83
CA PRO A 58 -14.02 -4.15 28.36
C PRO A 58 -15.28 -4.59 27.60
N LYS A 59 -16.34 -4.88 28.36
CA LYS A 59 -17.65 -5.18 27.76
C LYS A 59 -18.06 -3.93 27.02
N LEU A 60 -17.83 -3.89 25.71
CA LEU A 60 -18.29 -2.81 24.86
C LEU A 60 -19.79 -2.66 25.10
N ASP A 61 -20.20 -1.48 25.54
CA ASP A 61 -21.58 -1.22 25.89
C ASP A 61 -22.43 -1.36 24.61
N PRO A 62 -23.62 -1.98 24.63
CA PRO A 62 -24.49 -2.07 23.45
C PRO A 62 -24.73 -0.74 22.72
N ASP A 63 -24.64 0.40 23.41
CA ASP A 63 -24.77 1.71 22.78
C ASP A 63 -23.49 2.13 22.03
N GLU A 64 -22.29 1.76 22.49
CA GLU A 64 -21.03 1.97 21.75
C GLU A 64 -21.02 1.20 20.42
N TYR A 65 -21.59 -0.01 20.41
CA TYR A 65 -21.75 -0.79 19.17
C TYR A 65 -22.63 -0.05 18.17
N ARG A 66 -23.75 0.54 18.62
CA ARG A 66 -24.68 1.28 17.76
C ARG A 66 -24.04 2.54 17.20
N GLU A 67 -23.33 3.28 18.03
CA GLU A 67 -22.62 4.48 17.61
C GLU A 67 -21.49 4.15 16.63
N ARG A 68 -20.74 3.07 16.86
CA ARG A 68 -19.71 2.62 15.92
C ARG A 68 -20.29 2.29 14.56
N VAL A 69 -21.38 1.52 14.50
CA VAL A 69 -22.03 1.18 13.22
C VAL A 69 -22.58 2.42 12.50
N ARG A 70 -23.06 3.43 13.25
CA ARG A 70 -23.48 4.71 12.64
C ARG A 70 -22.29 5.45 12.04
N LYS A 71 -21.19 5.60 12.80
CA LYS A 71 -19.97 6.25 12.34
C LYS A 71 -19.38 5.53 11.13
N GLU A 72 -19.21 4.22 11.17
CA GLU A 72 -18.73 3.42 10.02
C GLU A 72 -19.59 3.63 8.76
N ARG A 73 -20.91 3.81 8.91
CA ARG A 73 -21.80 4.09 7.78
C ARG A 73 -21.68 5.53 7.27
N GLU A 74 -21.52 6.49 8.17
CA GLU A 74 -21.28 7.89 7.83
C GLU A 74 -19.93 8.04 7.11
N ASP A 75 -18.88 7.42 7.65
CA ASP A 75 -17.54 7.38 7.08
C ASP A 75 -17.57 6.69 5.71
N ALA A 76 -18.24 5.55 5.56
CA ALA A 76 -18.36 4.88 4.25
C ALA A 76 -19.12 5.72 3.21
N ARG A 77 -20.08 6.57 3.62
CA ARG A 77 -20.75 7.51 2.71
C ARG A 77 -19.78 8.62 2.30
N LEU A 78 -19.04 9.17 3.26
CA LEU A 78 -18.03 10.20 3.00
C LEU A 78 -16.89 9.67 2.12
N GLU A 79 -16.45 8.42 2.31
CA GLU A 79 -15.44 7.76 1.47
C GLU A 79 -15.91 7.63 0.01
N GLN A 80 -17.17 7.26 -0.20
CA GLN A 80 -17.75 7.21 -1.55
C GLN A 80 -17.81 8.59 -2.20
N GLN A 81 -18.21 9.61 -1.45
CA GLN A 81 -18.23 11.00 -1.93
C GLN A 81 -16.82 11.50 -2.22
N PHE A 82 -15.85 11.21 -1.34
CA PHE A 82 -14.44 11.53 -1.52
C PHE A 82 -13.88 10.91 -2.78
N PHE A 83 -14.09 9.62 -2.99
CA PHE A 83 -13.63 8.92 -4.19
C PHE A 83 -14.29 9.44 -5.48
N ALA A 84 -15.57 9.80 -5.41
CA ALA A 84 -16.26 10.45 -6.53
C ALA A 84 -15.68 11.82 -6.86
N ALA A 85 -15.38 12.62 -5.83
CA ALA A 85 -14.76 13.94 -5.97
C ALA A 85 -13.31 13.82 -6.46
N GLN A 86 -12.56 12.82 -6.01
CA GLN A 86 -11.18 12.52 -6.42
C GLN A 86 -11.09 12.20 -7.92
N ARG A 87 -11.99 11.36 -8.44
CA ARG A 87 -12.10 11.07 -9.87
C ARG A 87 -12.46 12.30 -10.71
N LEU A 88 -13.26 13.20 -10.14
CA LEU A 88 -13.62 14.43 -10.81
C LEU A 88 -12.43 15.38 -10.86
N ALA A 89 -11.71 15.55 -9.75
CA ALA A 89 -10.48 16.35 -9.71
C ALA A 89 -9.45 15.85 -10.73
N GLU A 90 -9.16 14.55 -10.73
CA GLU A 90 -8.27 13.91 -11.72
C GLU A 90 -8.71 14.26 -13.16
N ARG A 91 -9.98 14.07 -13.50
CA ARG A 91 -10.49 14.38 -14.84
C ARG A 91 -10.36 15.87 -15.21
N MET A 92 -10.69 16.77 -14.29
CA MET A 92 -10.63 18.21 -14.54
C MET A 92 -9.19 18.69 -14.69
N ASP A 93 -8.26 18.11 -13.91
CA ASP A 93 -6.84 18.40 -14.03
C ASP A 93 -6.24 17.81 -15.32
N ASP A 94 -6.69 16.64 -15.76
CA ASP A 94 -6.30 16.05 -17.03
C ASP A 94 -6.73 16.94 -18.20
N GLU A 95 -8.00 17.34 -18.23
CA GLU A 95 -8.55 18.24 -19.25
C GLU A 95 -7.82 19.58 -19.27
N ARG A 96 -7.56 20.17 -18.09
CA ARG A 96 -6.79 21.40 -17.96
C ARG A 96 -5.33 21.22 -18.41
N SER A 97 -4.71 20.08 -18.13
CA SER A 97 -3.33 19.80 -18.54
C SER A 97 -3.21 19.52 -20.03
N ASP A 98 -4.21 18.86 -20.63
CA ASP A 98 -4.33 18.65 -22.06
C ASP A 98 -4.56 19.98 -22.79
N GLU A 99 -5.35 20.91 -22.25
CA GLU A 99 -5.53 22.25 -22.82
C GLU A 99 -4.23 23.07 -22.81
N VAL A 100 -3.45 22.97 -21.73
CA VAL A 100 -2.15 23.64 -21.64
C VAL A 100 -1.14 22.98 -22.58
N GLY A 101 -1.13 21.64 -22.65
CA GLY A 101 -0.29 20.87 -23.59
C GLY A 101 -0.62 21.17 -25.04
N ALA A 102 -1.90 21.20 -25.41
CA ALA A 102 -2.36 21.53 -26.76
C ALA A 102 -2.03 22.97 -27.16
N LYS A 103 -1.99 23.91 -26.21
CA LYS A 103 -1.51 25.29 -26.46
C LYS A 103 0.00 25.36 -26.64
N ALA A 104 0.78 24.53 -25.93
CA ALA A 104 2.22 24.46 -26.08
C ALA A 104 2.64 23.76 -27.39
N ASP A 105 1.91 22.72 -27.80
CA ASP A 105 2.14 22.00 -29.07
C ASP A 105 1.71 22.82 -30.30
N ALA A 106 0.83 23.82 -30.14
CA ALA A 106 0.42 24.73 -31.22
C ALA A 106 1.51 25.75 -31.61
N ASP A 107 2.54 25.95 -30.77
CA ASP A 107 3.69 26.81 -31.05
C ASP A 107 4.88 26.03 -31.68
N ASP A 108 4.79 24.70 -31.81
CA ASP A 108 5.82 23.82 -32.41
C ASP A 108 5.27 23.12 -33.67
N GLU A 109 5.17 23.87 -34.78
CA GLU A 109 4.77 23.35 -36.10
C GLU A 109 5.87 22.48 -36.76
N ASP A 110 6.32 21.38 -36.15
CA ASP A 110 7.04 20.32 -36.88
C ASP A 110 7.04 18.95 -36.18
N SER A 111 5.87 18.32 -35.97
CA SER A 111 5.80 16.85 -36.07
C SER A 111 4.36 16.36 -36.17
N GLY A 112 3.97 15.97 -37.38
CA GLY A 112 2.72 15.26 -37.63
C GLY A 112 2.78 13.84 -37.04
N ALA A 113 1.95 13.57 -36.03
CA ALA A 113 1.64 12.22 -35.59
C ALA A 113 0.15 12.10 -35.19
N GLU A 114 -0.65 11.60 -36.13
CA GLU A 114 -2.02 11.11 -35.94
C GLU A 114 -2.03 9.95 -34.92
N ALA A 115 -2.29 10.25 -33.65
CA ALA A 115 -2.46 9.26 -32.57
C ALA A 115 -3.57 9.67 -31.58
N GLY A 116 -4.73 10.07 -32.11
CA GLY A 116 -5.79 10.75 -31.36
C GLY A 116 -6.65 9.92 -30.40
N SER A 117 -6.20 8.78 -29.87
CA SER A 117 -7.09 7.99 -28.97
C SER A 117 -6.41 7.16 -27.88
N LYS A 118 -5.14 6.76 -28.07
CA LYS A 118 -4.39 5.98 -27.05
C LYS A 118 -3.55 6.84 -26.09
N LYS A 119 -3.47 8.15 -26.33
CA LYS A 119 -2.65 9.09 -25.54
C LYS A 119 -3.24 9.37 -24.14
N ARG A 120 -4.56 9.18 -23.94
CA ARG A 120 -5.27 9.53 -22.69
C ARG A 120 -5.00 8.61 -21.49
N GLU A 121 -4.82 7.31 -21.71
CA GLU A 121 -4.48 6.38 -20.62
C GLU A 121 -2.96 6.44 -20.29
N ALA A 122 -2.16 6.87 -21.27
CA ALA A 122 -0.72 7.03 -21.15
C ALA A 122 -0.31 8.38 -20.54
N SER A 123 -1.12 9.43 -20.63
CA SER A 123 -0.74 10.79 -20.20
C SER A 123 -0.49 10.87 -18.69
N ASN A 124 -1.17 10.06 -17.89
CA ASN A 124 -0.96 9.99 -16.43
C ASN A 124 -0.08 8.83 -15.99
N SER A 125 -0.19 7.66 -16.63
CA SER A 125 0.64 6.48 -16.29
C SER A 125 2.09 6.57 -16.74
N SER A 126 2.42 7.54 -17.60
CA SER A 126 3.81 7.83 -18.01
C SER A 126 4.43 8.98 -17.23
N ARG A 127 3.64 9.75 -16.46
CA ARG A 127 4.16 10.81 -15.61
C ARG A 127 4.66 10.20 -14.29
N PRO A 128 5.75 10.73 -13.72
CA PRO A 128 6.20 10.25 -12.42
C PRO A 128 5.11 10.54 -11.38
N LEU A 129 4.84 9.58 -10.49
CA LEU A 129 3.78 9.65 -9.49
C LEU A 129 3.84 10.93 -8.63
N LYS A 130 5.05 11.42 -8.35
CA LYS A 130 5.31 12.65 -7.58
C LYS A 130 4.87 13.95 -8.27
N SER A 131 4.63 13.92 -9.58
CA SER A 131 4.13 15.09 -10.32
C SER A 131 2.61 15.28 -10.20
N VAL A 132 1.90 14.23 -9.75
CA VAL A 132 0.46 14.23 -9.53
C VAL A 132 0.15 14.83 -8.15
N SER A 133 -0.98 15.53 -8.00
CA SER A 133 -1.35 16.11 -6.70
C SER A 133 -1.64 15.01 -5.66
N ILE A 134 -1.24 15.24 -4.40
CA ILE A 134 -1.44 14.32 -3.26
C ILE A 134 -2.93 13.94 -3.09
N LEU A 135 -3.86 14.80 -3.51
CA LEU A 135 -5.30 14.57 -3.38
C LEU A 135 -5.79 13.35 -4.16
N TYR A 136 -5.20 13.07 -5.32
CA TYR A 136 -5.58 11.95 -6.20
C TYR A 136 -4.41 11.04 -6.63
N ARG A 137 -3.19 11.31 -6.15
CA ARG A 137 -2.01 10.47 -6.38
C ARG A 137 -2.20 9.03 -5.91
N GLY A 138 -2.76 8.82 -4.71
CA GLY A 138 -3.09 7.47 -4.22
C GLY A 138 -4.04 6.68 -5.13
N LEU A 139 -4.99 7.36 -5.79
CA LEU A 139 -5.90 6.73 -6.75
C LEU A 139 -5.18 6.28 -8.02
N VAL A 140 -4.24 7.10 -8.52
CA VAL A 140 -3.40 6.80 -9.68
C VAL A 140 -2.47 5.63 -9.35
N ARG A 141 -1.79 5.67 -8.21
CA ARG A 141 -0.96 4.56 -7.69
C ARG A 141 -1.72 3.25 -7.62
N HIS A 142 -2.88 3.24 -6.96
CA HIS A 142 -3.68 2.02 -6.82
C HIS A 142 -4.15 1.46 -8.18
N ARG A 143 -4.41 2.33 -9.17
CA ARG A 143 -4.75 1.90 -10.54
C ARG A 143 -3.55 1.25 -11.22
N GLU A 144 -2.38 1.86 -11.13
CA GLU A 144 -1.12 1.37 -11.73
C GLU A 144 -0.62 0.08 -11.05
N GLU A 145 -0.66 0.01 -9.73
CA GLU A 145 -0.34 -1.20 -8.96
C GLU A 145 -1.26 -2.35 -9.34
N LYS A 146 -2.56 -2.10 -9.46
CA LYS A 146 -3.53 -3.10 -9.91
C LYS A 146 -3.25 -3.56 -11.34
N GLU A 147 -2.79 -2.65 -12.21
CA GLU A 147 -2.39 -3.01 -13.56
C GLU A 147 -1.10 -3.85 -13.57
N ARG A 148 -0.10 -3.47 -12.77
CA ARG A 148 1.14 -4.23 -12.58
C ARG A 148 0.86 -5.61 -12.02
N ASP A 149 0.04 -5.73 -10.98
CA ASP A 149 -0.39 -7.00 -10.39
C ASP A 149 -1.14 -7.87 -11.41
N ARG A 150 -2.00 -7.27 -12.24
CA ARG A 150 -2.66 -7.97 -13.34
C ARG A 150 -1.66 -8.48 -14.39
N ARG A 151 -0.67 -7.67 -14.76
CA ARG A 151 0.41 -8.05 -15.69
C ARG A 151 1.27 -9.16 -15.09
N MET A 152 1.69 -9.02 -13.83
CA MET A 152 2.46 -10.05 -13.10
C MET A 152 1.70 -11.36 -12.97
N ARG A 153 0.41 -11.34 -12.64
CA ARG A 153 -0.43 -12.55 -12.61
C ARG A 153 -0.54 -13.19 -13.98
N HIS A 154 -0.77 -12.39 -15.01
CA HIS A 154 -0.83 -12.89 -16.38
C HIS A 154 0.49 -13.53 -16.79
N ASP A 155 1.62 -12.87 -16.56
CA ASP A 155 2.95 -13.39 -16.89
C ASP A 155 3.27 -14.67 -16.10
N LEU A 156 2.89 -14.72 -14.81
CA LEU A 156 3.00 -15.91 -13.99
C LEU A 156 2.12 -17.05 -14.55
N GLU A 157 0.86 -16.79 -14.86
CA GLU A 157 -0.06 -17.78 -15.45
C GLU A 157 0.46 -18.30 -16.80
N GLN A 158 1.01 -17.42 -17.64
CA GLN A 158 1.66 -17.81 -18.89
C GLN A 158 2.89 -18.68 -18.63
N SER A 159 3.70 -18.35 -17.62
CA SER A 159 4.87 -19.16 -17.25
C SER A 159 4.49 -20.53 -16.64
N LEU A 160 3.41 -20.61 -15.85
CA LEU A 160 2.91 -21.84 -15.22
C LEU A 160 2.27 -22.80 -16.22
N SER A 161 1.69 -22.28 -17.31
CA SER A 161 1.12 -23.10 -18.38
C SER A 161 2.20 -23.88 -19.17
N ARG A 162 3.48 -23.59 -18.95
CA ARG A 162 4.61 -24.23 -19.65
C ARG A 162 5.41 -25.12 -18.71
N LEU A 163 5.42 -26.43 -18.98
CA LEU A 163 6.26 -27.37 -18.25
C LEU A 163 7.74 -27.18 -18.68
N PRO A 164 8.71 -27.08 -17.75
CA PRO A 164 10.14 -26.84 -18.05
C PRO A 164 10.87 -27.90 -18.89
N THR A 165 10.18 -28.86 -19.51
CA THR A 165 10.79 -30.06 -20.13
C THR A 165 10.75 -30.10 -21.67
N TYR A 166 10.22 -29.06 -22.32
CA TYR A 166 10.15 -28.95 -23.80
C TYR A 166 10.66 -27.59 -24.31
N GLU A 167 11.88 -27.20 -23.92
CA GLU A 167 12.61 -26.17 -24.66
C GLU A 167 13.41 -26.86 -25.77
N GLU A 168 12.87 -26.88 -26.98
CA GLU A 168 13.60 -27.36 -28.16
C GLU A 168 14.52 -26.24 -28.66
N GLU A 169 15.81 -26.55 -28.79
CA GLU A 169 16.90 -25.61 -29.12
C GLU A 169 16.72 -24.94 -30.51
N ASP A 170 15.89 -25.56 -31.37
CA ASP A 170 15.60 -25.14 -32.74
C ASP A 170 14.38 -24.21 -32.89
N ASP A 171 13.77 -23.74 -31.79
CA ASP A 171 12.62 -22.83 -31.88
C ASP A 171 13.03 -21.49 -32.53
N ASP A 172 12.46 -21.19 -33.70
CA ASP A 172 12.65 -19.92 -34.41
C ASP A 172 12.21 -18.71 -33.55
N PRO A 173 12.79 -17.51 -33.75
CA PRO A 173 12.39 -16.30 -33.02
C PRO A 173 10.91 -15.94 -33.22
N ASP A 174 10.35 -16.26 -34.39
CA ASP A 174 8.93 -16.06 -34.69
C ASP A 174 8.06 -17.08 -33.95
N TYR A 175 8.49 -18.34 -33.87
CA TYR A 175 7.84 -19.37 -33.06
C TYR A 175 7.89 -19.03 -31.56
N LYS A 176 9.03 -18.51 -31.09
CA LYS A 176 9.20 -17.98 -29.72
C LYS A 176 8.26 -16.80 -29.47
N THR A 177 8.07 -15.90 -30.43
CA THR A 177 7.17 -14.75 -30.28
C THR A 177 5.70 -15.19 -30.28
N ALA A 178 5.31 -16.12 -31.15
CA ALA A 178 3.96 -16.68 -31.23
C ALA A 178 3.57 -17.53 -30.01
N LEU A 179 4.53 -18.23 -29.39
CA LEU A 179 4.31 -18.86 -28.10
C LEU A 179 4.29 -17.83 -26.96
N GLY A 180 4.89 -16.64 -27.10
CA GLY A 180 5.10 -15.73 -25.97
C GLY A 180 6.28 -16.16 -25.07
N LYS A 181 7.31 -16.78 -25.67
CA LYS A 181 8.64 -17.08 -25.09
C LYS A 181 9.59 -15.87 -25.13
N ALA A 182 9.21 -14.74 -25.70
CA ALA A 182 10.01 -13.52 -25.56
C ALA A 182 10.03 -13.16 -24.07
N GLY A 183 11.19 -13.30 -23.42
CA GLY A 183 11.35 -13.08 -21.98
C GLY A 183 10.68 -11.78 -21.57
N THR A 184 9.80 -11.86 -20.57
CA THR A 184 9.10 -10.69 -20.06
C THR A 184 10.14 -9.76 -19.47
N VAL A 185 10.52 -8.74 -20.23
CA VAL A 185 11.39 -7.67 -19.76
C VAL A 185 10.57 -6.94 -18.72
N TYR A 186 10.83 -7.28 -17.46
CA TYR A 186 10.27 -6.64 -16.29
C TYR A 186 10.87 -5.24 -16.18
N THR A 187 10.42 -4.31 -17.03
CA THR A 187 10.67 -2.87 -16.86
C THR A 187 9.82 -2.39 -15.70
N THR A 188 10.40 -2.53 -14.51
CA THR A 188 9.96 -1.88 -13.28
C THR A 188 9.91 -0.38 -13.48
N ALA A 189 8.72 0.21 -13.42
CA ALA A 189 8.63 1.59 -12.99
C ALA A 189 9.05 1.62 -11.51
N GLU A 190 10.33 1.91 -11.26
CA GLU A 190 10.93 1.99 -9.91
C GLU A 190 10.14 2.94 -9.00
N ASP A 191 9.47 3.93 -9.59
CA ASP A 191 8.61 4.90 -8.91
C ASP A 191 7.41 4.28 -8.16
N LEU A 192 6.88 3.14 -8.62
CA LEU A 192 5.72 2.50 -7.97
C LEU A 192 6.05 1.88 -6.62
N ASP A 193 7.28 1.36 -6.49
CA ASP A 193 7.75 0.65 -5.31
C ASP A 193 8.30 1.61 -4.24
N GLU A 194 8.40 2.92 -4.55
CA GLU A 194 8.85 3.94 -3.60
C GLU A 194 7.72 4.28 -2.61
N GLU A 195 8.02 4.11 -1.32
CA GLU A 195 7.12 4.52 -0.22
C GLU A 195 6.96 6.04 -0.25
N ASP A 196 5.71 6.52 -0.16
CA ASP A 196 5.37 7.93 -0.27
C ASP A 196 4.79 8.45 1.05
N PRO A 197 5.65 8.90 1.98
CA PRO A 197 5.21 9.25 3.33
C PRO A 197 4.20 10.40 3.34
N GLU A 198 4.26 11.31 2.35
CA GLU A 198 3.31 12.43 2.24
C GLU A 198 1.88 11.93 1.95
N GLN A 199 1.75 10.89 1.13
CA GLN A 199 0.47 10.26 0.85
C GLN A 199 -0.02 9.46 2.05
N ASP A 200 0.87 8.76 2.76
CA ASP A 200 0.50 8.01 3.97
C ASP A 200 0.02 8.94 5.09
N GLU A 201 0.69 10.07 5.29
CA GLU A 201 0.25 11.12 6.21
C GLU A 201 -1.11 11.70 5.80
N PHE A 202 -1.35 11.83 4.50
CA PHE A 202 -2.65 12.28 4.00
C PHE A 202 -3.74 11.23 4.23
N ASP A 203 -3.46 9.95 3.99
CA ASP A 203 -4.41 8.85 4.16
C ASP A 203 -4.66 8.49 5.63
N ALA A 204 -3.79 8.93 6.54
CA ALA A 204 -3.99 8.83 7.98
C ALA A 204 -4.98 9.88 8.54
N LEU A 205 -5.28 10.95 7.80
CA LEU A 205 -6.25 11.98 8.21
C LEU A 205 -7.69 11.43 8.20
N ASP A 206 -8.61 12.11 8.87
CA ASP A 206 -10.02 11.73 8.79
C ASP A 206 -10.58 11.91 7.37
N VAL A 207 -11.54 11.07 6.97
CA VAL A 207 -12.16 11.08 5.64
C VAL A 207 -12.81 12.45 5.37
N ARG A 208 -13.41 13.05 6.40
CA ARG A 208 -14.02 14.38 6.32
C ARG A 208 -13.00 15.45 5.96
N GLU A 209 -11.84 15.46 6.61
CA GLU A 209 -10.78 16.43 6.34
C GLU A 209 -10.19 16.26 4.94
N ARG A 210 -10.02 15.01 4.49
CA ARG A 210 -9.59 14.69 3.14
C ARG A 210 -10.56 15.23 2.10
N LEU A 211 -11.87 15.04 2.31
CA LEU A 211 -12.93 15.58 1.45
C LEU A 211 -12.89 17.11 1.41
N GLU A 212 -12.79 17.79 2.55
CA GLU A 212 -12.73 19.26 2.60
C GLU A 212 -11.53 19.84 1.85
N ARG A 213 -10.34 19.23 1.99
CA ARG A 213 -9.14 19.66 1.25
C ARG A 213 -9.35 19.53 -0.27
N LEU A 214 -9.99 18.45 -0.69
CA LEU A 214 -10.27 18.20 -2.10
C LEU A 214 -11.33 19.16 -2.67
N LEU A 215 -12.37 19.46 -1.90
CA LEU A 215 -13.39 20.45 -2.27
C LEU A 215 -12.81 21.87 -2.38
N LYS A 216 -11.90 22.25 -1.48
CA LYS A 216 -11.18 23.54 -1.58
C LYS A 216 -10.36 23.62 -2.86
N HIS A 217 -9.63 22.56 -3.17
CA HIS A 217 -8.86 22.46 -4.41
C HIS A 217 -9.73 22.59 -5.68
N LEU A 218 -10.90 21.91 -5.72
CA LEU A 218 -11.85 22.04 -6.83
C LEU A 218 -12.36 23.48 -7.03
N ARG A 219 -12.49 24.28 -5.95
CA ARG A 219 -12.90 25.68 -6.05
C ARG A 219 -11.78 26.59 -6.49
N GLU A 220 -10.61 26.43 -5.90
CA GLU A 220 -9.46 27.30 -6.18
C GLU A 220 -8.95 27.09 -7.61
N GLN A 221 -8.87 25.84 -8.07
CA GLN A 221 -8.29 25.52 -9.37
C GLN A 221 -9.31 25.51 -10.50
N HIS A 222 -10.50 24.95 -10.25
CA HIS A 222 -11.51 24.71 -11.28
C HIS A 222 -12.77 25.57 -11.12
N ARG A 223 -12.86 26.39 -10.05
CA ARG A 223 -14.07 27.16 -9.70
C ARG A 223 -15.31 26.28 -9.73
N TYR A 224 -15.19 25.06 -9.25
CA TYR A 224 -16.23 24.05 -9.34
C TYR A 224 -16.81 23.73 -7.96
N CYS A 225 -18.13 23.66 -7.88
CA CYS A 225 -18.81 23.17 -6.67
C CYS A 225 -19.29 21.73 -6.88
N PHE A 226 -18.79 20.82 -6.05
CA PHE A 226 -19.18 19.40 -6.04
C PHE A 226 -20.67 19.18 -5.77
N TRP A 227 -21.24 19.95 -4.84
CA TRP A 227 -22.64 19.81 -4.42
C TRP A 227 -23.61 20.42 -5.43
N CYS A 228 -23.32 21.61 -5.97
CA CYS A 228 -24.11 22.22 -7.04
C CYS A 228 -23.91 21.54 -8.40
N LYS A 229 -22.79 20.81 -8.57
CA LYS A 229 -22.37 20.13 -9.80
C LYS A 229 -22.15 21.06 -10.99
N MET A 230 -21.70 22.29 -10.74
CA MET A 230 -21.47 23.28 -11.79
C MET A 230 -20.15 24.02 -11.57
N ALA A 231 -19.52 24.42 -12.69
CA ALA A 231 -18.39 25.33 -12.70
C ALA A 231 -18.90 26.77 -12.77
N TYR A 232 -18.27 27.65 -12.01
CA TYR A 232 -18.60 29.06 -11.95
C TYR A 232 -17.53 29.87 -12.67
N PRO A 233 -17.91 30.97 -13.33
CA PRO A 233 -16.96 31.84 -14.02
C PRO A 233 -16.11 32.65 -13.02
N ASP A 234 -16.66 33.00 -11.87
CA ASP A 234 -16.05 33.92 -10.90
C ASP A 234 -15.31 33.18 -9.78
N ALA A 235 -14.21 33.77 -9.29
CA ALA A 235 -13.39 33.19 -8.23
C ALA A 235 -14.09 33.19 -6.86
N GLU A 236 -15.00 34.13 -6.63
CA GLU A 236 -15.77 34.24 -5.39
C GLU A 236 -16.99 33.32 -5.37
N MET A 237 -17.29 32.62 -6.48
CA MET A 237 -18.38 31.63 -6.57
C MET A 237 -19.73 32.20 -6.12
N ASP A 238 -20.08 33.39 -6.62
CA ASP A 238 -21.29 34.12 -6.23
C ASP A 238 -22.55 33.25 -6.42
N GLY A 239 -23.24 32.95 -5.31
CA GLY A 239 -24.43 32.11 -5.28
C GLY A 239 -24.22 30.66 -4.83
N CYS A 240 -23.00 30.26 -4.45
CA CYS A 240 -22.77 28.96 -3.81
C CYS A 240 -22.99 29.03 -2.27
N PRO A 241 -23.85 28.19 -1.68
CA PRO A 241 -24.21 28.25 -0.25
C PRO A 241 -23.07 28.10 0.76
N GLY A 242 -22.04 27.31 0.43
CA GLY A 242 -20.96 27.00 1.37
C GLY A 242 -20.06 25.89 0.84
N LEU A 243 -19.25 25.22 1.65
CA LEU A 243 -18.31 24.14 1.26
C LEU A 243 -18.82 22.73 1.60
N THR A 244 -19.67 22.63 2.61
CA THR A 244 -20.10 21.35 3.22
C THR A 244 -21.40 20.83 2.60
N GLU A 245 -21.67 19.53 2.78
CA GLU A 245 -22.93 18.90 2.35
C GLU A 245 -24.13 19.59 3.00
N GLU A 246 -24.03 19.88 4.30
CA GLU A 246 -25.09 20.45 5.14
C GLU A 246 -25.55 21.84 4.68
N GLU A 247 -24.68 22.61 4.02
CA GLU A 247 -25.01 23.93 3.50
C GLU A 247 -25.81 23.87 2.19
N HIS A 248 -25.90 22.69 1.56
CA HIS A 248 -26.56 22.49 0.25
C HIS A 248 -27.78 21.56 0.29
N ASP A 249 -28.13 21.01 1.45
CA ASP A 249 -29.41 20.31 1.69
C ASP A 249 -30.59 21.30 1.79
#